data_AF-A0A7N1A329-F1
#
_entry.id   AF-A0A7N1A329-F1
#
_cell.length_a   1.000
_cell.length_b   1.000
_cell.length_c   1.000
_cell.angle_alpha   90.00
_cell.angle_beta   90.00
_cell.angle_gamma   90.00
#
_symmetry.space_group_name_H-M   'P 1'
#
loop_
_entity.id
_entity.type
_entity.pdbx_description
1 polymer ?
#
loop_
_entity_poly.entity_id
_entity_poly.type
_entity_poly.pdbx_seq_one_letter_code
_entity_poly.pdbx_strand_id
1 'polypeptide(L)'
;MASSPKMSRTGFHARYVSLPSRPHPTVPEYDEILCRLKSSESASSSPSSIRNSLEGLQDLHDCLYTCHSKYVDKVLSGSLQLLDLCGTGRESLLMTKECAQEPQSSLRRKGSDAKEAAKYMACRKIVKKSIQKALRNLKDLETSKSQMHRASTPSINES
;
A
#
# COMPACT_ATOMS: atom_id res chain seq x y z
N MET A 1 47.63 26.70 -0.13
CA MET A 1 47.13 25.31 -0.08
C MET A 1 45.82 25.31 0.70
N ALA A 2 44.71 24.87 0.09
CA ALA A 2 43.38 24.98 0.69
C ALA A 2 43.15 23.87 1.73
N SER A 3 42.69 24.24 2.93
CA SER A 3 42.35 23.31 4.00
C SER A 3 40.97 22.71 3.75
N SER A 4 40.87 21.38 3.69
CA SER A 4 39.60 20.66 3.56
C SER A 4 38.83 20.64 4.89
N PRO A 5 37.48 20.73 4.90
CA PRO A 5 36.70 20.61 6.12
C PRO A 5 36.62 19.15 6.57
N LYS A 6 36.88 18.89 7.86
CA LYS A 6 36.65 17.59 8.49
C LYS A 6 35.15 17.40 8.70
N MET A 7 34.56 16.48 7.94
CA MET A 7 33.18 16.03 8.18
C MET A 7 33.11 15.26 9.50
N SER A 8 32.44 15.82 10.50
CA SER A 8 32.02 15.08 11.70
C SER A 8 30.97 14.05 11.28
N ARG A 9 31.32 12.77 11.38
CA ARG A 9 30.39 11.65 11.12
C ARG A 9 29.29 11.69 12.17
N THR A 10 28.10 12.12 11.77
CA THR A 10 26.91 12.02 12.62
C THR A 10 26.56 10.54 12.78
N GLY A 11 26.57 10.06 14.02
CA GLY A 11 26.34 8.67 14.39
C GLY A 11 24.88 8.23 14.30
N PHE A 12 24.22 8.44 13.16
CA PHE A 12 22.93 7.83 12.88
C PHE A 12 23.15 6.54 12.11
N HIS A 13 23.52 5.49 12.82
CA HIS A 13 23.43 4.14 12.27
C HIS A 13 21.94 3.77 12.26
N ALA A 14 21.25 4.14 11.18
CA ALA A 14 19.92 3.65 10.87
C ALA A 14 20.03 2.12 10.68
N ARG A 15 19.89 1.38 11.76
CA ARG A 15 19.73 -0.08 11.73
C ARG A 15 18.35 -0.34 11.14
N TYR A 16 18.32 -0.69 9.85
CA TYR A 16 17.12 -1.23 9.24
C TYR A 16 16.85 -2.58 9.91
N VAL A 17 15.84 -2.62 10.77
CA VAL A 17 15.32 -3.86 11.32
C VAL A 17 14.39 -4.41 10.26
N SER A 18 14.83 -5.46 9.55
CA SER A 18 13.93 -6.25 8.74
C SER A 18 12.87 -6.84 9.67
N LEU A 19 11.62 -6.42 9.49
CA LEU A 19 10.50 -7.08 10.13
C LEU A 19 10.52 -8.55 9.69
N PRO A 20 10.20 -9.50 10.57
CA PRO A 20 10.04 -10.89 10.16
C PRO A 20 9.06 -10.93 8.98
N SER A 21 9.46 -11.62 7.90
CA SER A 21 8.59 -11.83 6.74
C SER A 21 7.30 -12.46 7.22
N ARG A 22 6.20 -11.71 7.17
CA ARG A 22 4.89 -12.25 7.48
C ARG A 22 4.63 -13.35 6.45
N PRO A 23 4.33 -14.59 6.85
CA PRO A 23 4.05 -15.66 5.90
C PRO A 23 2.93 -15.18 4.99
N HIS A 24 3.19 -15.22 3.67
CA HIS A 24 2.21 -14.81 2.68
C HIS A 24 0.99 -15.73 2.85
N PRO A 25 -0.25 -15.22 2.72
CA PRO A 25 -1.47 -16.04 2.90
C PRO A 25 -1.56 -17.27 1.98
N THR A 26 -0.64 -17.42 1.04
CA THR A 26 -0.56 -18.50 0.04
C THR A 26 0.60 -19.47 0.29
N VAL A 27 1.44 -19.23 1.31
CA VAL A 27 2.50 -20.16 1.75
C VAL A 27 1.95 -21.55 2.10
N PRO A 28 0.79 -21.73 2.78
CA PRO A 28 0.33 -23.07 3.13
C PRO A 28 -0.05 -23.93 1.91
N GLU A 29 -0.77 -23.37 0.94
CA GLU A 29 -1.17 -24.09 -0.29
C GLU A 29 0.07 -24.48 -1.13
N TYR A 30 1.04 -23.56 -1.23
CA TYR A 30 2.31 -23.81 -1.89
C TYR A 30 3.13 -24.92 -1.20
N ASP A 31 3.22 -24.88 0.13
CA ASP A 31 3.96 -25.87 0.92
C ASP A 31 3.31 -27.26 0.84
N GLU A 32 1.98 -27.34 0.80
CA GLU A 32 1.23 -28.59 0.61
C GLU A 32 1.54 -29.23 -0.75
N ILE A 33 1.52 -28.45 -1.84
CA ILE A 33 1.84 -28.94 -3.18
C ILE A 33 3.31 -29.41 -3.24
N LEU A 34 4.24 -28.68 -2.64
CA LEU A 34 5.65 -29.08 -2.59
C LEU A 34 5.89 -30.35 -1.77
N CYS A 35 5.22 -30.50 -0.62
CA CYS A 35 5.32 -31.71 0.20
C CYS A 35 4.80 -32.93 -0.56
N ARG A 36 3.69 -32.78 -1.30
CA ARG A 36 3.11 -33.83 -2.14
C ARG A 36 4.04 -34.23 -3.30
N LEU A 37 4.67 -33.25 -3.96
CA LEU A 37 5.65 -33.50 -5.03
C LEU A 37 6.88 -34.25 -4.51
N LYS A 38 7.48 -33.80 -3.40
CA LYS A 38 8.62 -34.48 -2.76
C LYS A 38 8.32 -35.92 -2.36
N SER A 39 7.09 -36.19 -1.92
CA SER A 39 6.66 -37.54 -1.53
C SER A 39 6.54 -38.48 -2.74
N SER A 40 6.22 -37.95 -3.92
CA SER A 40 6.07 -38.74 -5.17
C SER A 40 7.41 -39.10 -5.80
N GLU A 41 8.46 -38.31 -5.57
CA GLU A 41 9.83 -38.54 -6.07
C GLU A 41 10.48 -39.81 -5.49
N SER A 42 10.08 -40.20 -4.27
CA SER A 42 10.64 -41.37 -3.56
C SER A 42 10.05 -42.72 -4.04
N ALA A 43 9.04 -42.69 -4.90
CA ALA A 43 8.39 -43.88 -5.44
C ALA A 43 8.81 -44.12 -6.90
N SER A 44 9.26 -45.36 -7.17
CA SER A 44 9.53 -46.00 -8.47
C SER A 44 9.01 -45.27 -9.73
N SER A 45 9.81 -45.29 -10.81
CA SER A 45 9.57 -44.71 -12.15
C SER A 45 8.39 -45.32 -12.93
N SER A 46 7.25 -45.48 -12.27
CA SER A 46 6.00 -45.97 -12.83
C SER A 46 5.29 -44.83 -13.60
N PRO A 47 4.58 -45.13 -14.70
CA PRO A 47 3.84 -44.12 -15.48
C PRO A 47 2.85 -43.29 -14.66
N SER A 48 2.25 -43.89 -13.62
CA SER A 48 1.35 -43.21 -12.68
C SER A 48 2.09 -42.18 -11.79
N SER A 49 3.29 -42.50 -11.31
CA SER A 49 4.12 -41.57 -10.53
C SER A 49 4.52 -40.34 -11.37
N ILE A 50 4.89 -40.58 -12.64
CA ILE A 50 5.20 -39.52 -13.62
C ILE A 50 3.98 -38.62 -13.85
N ARG A 51 2.78 -39.19 -14.07
CA ARG A 51 1.54 -38.42 -14.23
C ARG A 51 1.25 -37.54 -13.01
N ASN A 52 1.31 -38.11 -11.80
CA ASN A 52 1.04 -37.39 -10.56
C ASN A 52 2.06 -36.26 -10.34
N SER A 53 3.32 -36.46 -10.72
CA SER A 53 4.36 -35.41 -10.65
C SER A 53 4.08 -34.25 -11.62
N LEU A 54 3.60 -34.56 -12.83
CA LEU A 54 3.22 -33.56 -13.83
C LEU A 54 1.99 -32.75 -13.38
N GLU A 55 1.00 -33.43 -12.82
CA GLU A 55 -0.20 -32.81 -12.24
C GLU A 55 0.16 -31.91 -11.05
N GLY A 56 1.02 -32.36 -10.14
CA GLY A 56 1.51 -31.52 -9.05
C GLY A 56 2.31 -30.29 -9.54
N LEU A 57 3.02 -30.40 -10.66
CA LEU A 57 3.74 -29.28 -11.27
C LEU A 57 2.78 -28.28 -11.93
N GLN A 58 1.71 -28.77 -12.55
CA GLN A 58 0.61 -27.96 -13.08
C GLN A 58 -0.07 -27.18 -11.94
N ASP A 59 -0.43 -27.87 -10.86
CA ASP A 59 -1.03 -27.26 -9.66
C ASP A 59 -0.12 -26.17 -9.07
N LEU A 60 1.20 -26.42 -9.02
CA LEU A 60 2.18 -25.45 -8.54
C LEU A 60 2.22 -24.20 -9.43
N HIS A 61 2.21 -24.39 -10.75
CA HIS A 61 2.19 -23.30 -11.71
C HIS A 61 0.91 -22.46 -11.56
N ASP A 62 -0.25 -23.10 -11.45
CA ASP A 62 -1.53 -22.41 -11.33
C ASP A 62 -1.64 -21.68 -9.98
N CYS A 63 -1.16 -22.28 -8.90
CA CYS A 63 -1.01 -21.63 -7.61
C CYS A 63 -0.11 -20.39 -7.74
N LEU A 64 1.09 -20.50 -8.32
CA LEU A 64 2.01 -19.36 -8.50
C LEU A 64 1.39 -18.24 -9.34
N TYR A 65 0.75 -18.59 -10.45
CA TYR A 65 0.11 -17.62 -11.34
C TYR A 65 -1.01 -16.86 -10.63
N THR A 66 -1.91 -17.58 -9.96
CA THR A 66 -3.03 -16.97 -9.22
C THR A 66 -2.54 -16.14 -8.03
N CYS A 67 -1.53 -16.60 -7.31
CA CYS A 67 -0.91 -15.88 -6.20
C CYS A 67 -0.25 -14.58 -6.68
N HIS A 68 0.53 -14.66 -7.75
CA HIS A 68 1.20 -13.51 -8.34
C HIS A 68 0.18 -12.48 -8.84
N SER A 69 -0.87 -12.92 -9.54
CA SER A 69 -1.94 -12.05 -10.02
C SER A 69 -2.64 -11.32 -8.88
N LYS A 70 -3.09 -12.04 -7.84
CA LYS A 70 -3.73 -11.43 -6.65
C LYS A 70 -2.80 -10.47 -5.91
N TYR A 71 -1.52 -10.80 -5.80
CA TYR A 71 -0.51 -9.94 -5.18
C TYR A 71 -0.31 -8.65 -5.97
N VAL A 72 -0.11 -8.77 -7.29
CA VAL A 72 0.05 -7.63 -8.18
C VAL A 72 -1.19 -6.74 -8.13
N ASP A 73 -2.39 -7.31 -8.19
CA ASP A 73 -3.64 -6.56 -8.07
C ASP A 73 -3.73 -5.79 -6.75
N LYS A 74 -3.37 -6.44 -5.62
CA LYS A 74 -3.36 -5.78 -4.30
C LYS A 74 -2.38 -4.62 -4.24
N VAL A 75 -1.16 -4.81 -4.74
CA VAL A 75 -0.12 -3.77 -4.77
C VAL A 75 -0.53 -2.63 -5.69
N LEU A 76 -1.06 -2.95 -6.87
CA LEU A 76 -1.50 -1.97 -7.86
C LEU A 76 -2.68 -1.15 -7.33
N SER A 77 -3.69 -1.81 -6.74
CA SER A 77 -4.83 -1.19 -6.08
C SER A 77 -4.38 -0.17 -5.02
N GLY A 78 -3.47 -0.57 -4.12
CA GLY A 78 -2.93 0.34 -3.10
C GLY A 78 -2.12 1.50 -3.69
N SER A 79 -1.32 1.24 -4.72
CA SER A 79 -0.53 2.26 -5.40
C SER A 79 -1.40 3.30 -6.11
N LEU A 80 -2.48 2.87 -6.75
CA LEU A 80 -3.44 3.75 -7.42
C LEU A 80 -4.13 4.69 -6.42
N GLN A 81 -4.56 4.17 -5.27
CA GLN A 81 -5.15 5.00 -4.21
C GLN A 81 -4.17 6.04 -3.65
N LEU A 82 -2.90 5.67 -3.50
CA LEU A 82 -1.89 6.61 -3.08
C LEU A 82 -1.70 7.73 -4.12
N LEU A 83 -1.73 7.38 -5.41
CA LEU A 83 -1.66 8.34 -6.50
C LEU A 83 -2.86 9.31 -6.48
N ASP A 84 -4.08 8.80 -6.25
CA ASP A 84 -5.29 9.63 -6.13
C ASP A 84 -5.22 10.59 -4.93
N LEU A 85 -4.70 10.11 -3.79
CA LEU A 85 -4.47 10.95 -2.61
C LEU A 85 -3.45 12.05 -2.92
N CYS A 86 -2.34 11.71 -3.59
CA CYS A 86 -1.35 12.69 -4.02
C CYS A 86 -1.95 13.73 -4.99
N GLY A 87 -2.81 13.31 -5.91
CA GLY A 87 -3.57 14.20 -6.79
C GLY A 87 -4.44 15.19 -6.01
N THR A 88 -5.20 14.68 -5.03
CA THR A 88 -6.03 15.50 -4.14
C THR A 88 -5.19 16.47 -3.29
N GLY A 89 -4.02 16.03 -2.82
CA GLY A 89 -3.08 16.86 -2.08
C GLY A 89 -2.52 18.01 -2.92
N ARG A 90 -2.15 17.73 -4.17
CA ARG A 90 -1.69 18.75 -5.13
C ARG A 90 -2.77 19.78 -5.42
N GLU A 91 -4.00 19.33 -5.68
CA GLU A 91 -5.15 20.21 -5.92
C GLU A 91 -5.42 21.13 -4.71
N SER A 92 -5.41 20.53 -3.52
CA SER A 92 -5.58 21.26 -2.25
C SER A 92 -4.51 22.34 -2.03
N LEU A 93 -3.27 22.06 -2.43
CA LEU A 93 -2.17 23.02 -2.36
C LEU A 93 -2.36 24.17 -3.35
N LEU A 94 -2.75 23.87 -4.59
CA LEU A 94 -3.05 24.87 -5.62
C LEU A 94 -4.20 25.79 -5.18
N MET A 95 -5.30 25.21 -4.71
CA MET A 95 -6.44 25.97 -4.17
C MET A 95 -6.04 26.88 -3.00
N THR A 96 -5.16 26.42 -2.12
CA THR A 96 -4.67 27.23 -0.99
C THR A 96 -3.82 28.40 -1.48
N LYS A 97 -2.96 28.18 -2.49
CA LYS A 97 -2.13 29.21 -3.11
C LYS A 97 -2.99 30.29 -3.75
N GLU A 98 -3.97 29.89 -4.56
CA GLU A 98 -4.89 30.81 -5.23
C GLU A 98 -5.70 31.62 -4.23
N CYS A 99 -6.23 30.97 -3.19
CA CYS A 99 -7.03 31.68 -2.21
C CYS A 99 -6.24 32.64 -1.31
N ALA A 100 -4.93 32.41 -1.15
CA ALA A 100 -4.06 33.34 -0.42
C ALA A 100 -3.71 34.61 -1.23
N GLN A 101 -3.93 34.62 -2.55
CA GLN A 101 -3.48 35.70 -3.43
C GLN A 101 -4.19 37.03 -3.15
N GLU A 102 -5.52 37.02 -3.07
CA GLU A 102 -6.33 38.23 -2.79
C GLU A 102 -6.02 38.87 -1.43
N PRO A 103 -6.11 38.15 -0.29
CA PRO A 103 -5.81 38.74 1.01
C PRO A 103 -4.35 39.19 1.14
N GLN A 104 -3.40 38.53 0.47
CA GLN A 104 -2.01 39.00 0.41
C GLN A 104 -1.91 40.31 -0.38
N SER A 105 -2.65 40.42 -1.48
CA SER A 105 -2.64 41.60 -2.35
C SER A 105 -3.29 42.81 -1.70
N SER A 106 -4.40 42.65 -0.96
CA SER A 106 -4.99 43.74 -0.18
C SER A 106 -4.08 44.22 0.94
N LEU A 107 -3.48 43.28 1.68
CA LEU A 107 -2.52 43.61 2.73
C LEU A 107 -1.37 44.48 2.19
N ARG A 108 -0.84 44.14 1.00
CA ARG A 108 0.21 44.94 0.32
C ARG A 108 -0.26 46.33 -0.07
N ARG A 109 -1.54 46.50 -0.42
CA ARG A 109 -2.16 47.80 -0.74
C ARG A 109 -2.51 48.61 0.51
N LYS A 110 -2.04 48.24 1.71
CA LYS A 110 -2.40 48.83 3.02
C LYS A 110 -3.92 48.77 3.33
N GLY A 111 -4.67 47.90 2.65
CA GLY A 111 -6.08 47.64 2.92
C GLY A 111 -6.25 46.35 3.70
N SER A 112 -6.94 46.39 4.84
CA SER A 112 -7.46 45.19 5.49
C SER A 112 -8.90 44.99 5.02
N ASP A 113 -9.13 44.04 4.11
CA ASP A 113 -10.49 43.66 3.73
C ASP A 113 -10.93 42.42 4.52
N ALA A 114 -11.77 42.63 5.53
CA ALA A 114 -12.38 41.57 6.32
C ALA A 114 -13.14 40.55 5.44
N LYS A 115 -13.67 40.97 4.28
CA LYS A 115 -14.37 40.11 3.33
C LYS A 115 -13.41 39.14 2.63
N GLU A 116 -12.23 39.59 2.22
CA GLU A 116 -11.21 38.74 1.62
C GLU A 116 -10.62 37.75 2.64
N ALA A 117 -10.39 38.21 3.88
CA ALA A 117 -9.99 37.33 4.98
C ALA A 117 -11.06 36.25 5.24
N ALA A 118 -12.34 36.62 5.23
CA ALA A 118 -13.44 35.66 5.38
C ALA A 118 -13.48 34.63 4.23
N LYS A 119 -13.27 35.06 2.97
CA LYS A 119 -13.16 34.17 1.80
C LYS A 119 -11.99 33.18 1.94
N TYR A 120 -10.82 33.66 2.37
CA TYR A 120 -9.66 32.81 2.64
C TYR A 120 -9.93 31.75 3.70
N MET A 121 -10.56 32.16 4.80
CA MET A 121 -10.94 31.23 5.87
C MET A 121 -11.99 30.21 5.41
N ALA A 122 -12.93 30.61 4.55
CA ALA A 122 -13.90 29.69 3.93
C ALA A 122 -13.21 28.66 3.02
N CYS A 123 -12.30 29.10 2.15
CA CYS A 123 -11.51 28.20 1.30
C CYS A 123 -10.68 27.21 2.12
N ARG A 124 -9.98 27.68 3.16
CA ARG A 124 -9.22 26.79 4.08
C ARG A 124 -10.10 25.72 4.69
N LYS A 125 -11.36 26.03 5.04
CA LYS A 125 -12.31 25.04 5.55
C LYS A 125 -12.67 24.01 4.49
N ILE A 126 -12.85 24.42 3.23
CA ILE A 126 -13.12 23.51 2.10
C ILE A 126 -11.92 22.58 1.86
N VAL A 127 -10.71 23.13 1.76
CA VAL A 127 -9.47 22.36 1.58
C VAL A 127 -9.26 21.37 2.74
N LYS A 128 -9.49 21.80 3.98
CA LYS A 128 -9.40 20.89 5.13
C LYS A 128 -10.39 19.73 5.01
N LYS A 129 -11.63 20.00 4.58
CA LYS A 129 -12.66 18.98 4.38
C LYS A 129 -12.29 18.01 3.25
N SER A 130 -11.74 18.49 2.13
CA SER A 130 -11.35 17.62 1.01
C SER A 130 -10.22 16.66 1.41
N ILE A 131 -9.18 17.17 2.08
CA ILE A 131 -8.07 16.35 2.58
C ILE A 131 -8.58 15.32 3.60
N GLN A 132 -9.42 15.74 4.56
CA GLN A 132 -9.98 14.82 5.55
C GLN A 132 -10.85 13.74 4.91
N LYS A 133 -11.63 14.07 3.88
CA LYS A 133 -12.43 13.11 3.12
C LYS A 133 -11.53 12.09 2.41
N ALA A 134 -10.50 12.55 1.71
CA ALA A 134 -9.56 11.66 1.01
C ALA A 134 -8.84 10.69 1.98
N LEU A 135 -8.42 11.20 3.16
CA LEU A 135 -7.79 10.36 4.19
C LEU A 135 -8.76 9.33 4.80
N ARG A 136 -10.05 9.64 4.92
CA ARG A 136 -11.06 8.68 5.37
C ARG A 136 -11.28 7.58 4.35
N ASN A 137 -11.47 7.95 3.08
CA ASN A 137 -11.64 6.98 1.99
C ASN A 137 -10.47 5.97 1.93
N LEU A 138 -9.25 6.42 2.20
CA LEU A 138 -8.07 5.54 2.26
C LEU A 138 -8.15 4.54 3.43
N LYS A 139 -8.58 4.98 4.62
CA LYS A 139 -8.74 4.14 5.80
C LYS A 139 -9.87 3.12 5.65
N ASP A 140 -11.01 3.55 5.12
CA ASP A 140 -12.18 2.68 4.95
C ASP A 140 -11.87 1.50 4.03
N LEU A 141 -11.01 1.71 3.03
CA LEU A 141 -10.58 0.65 2.15
C LEU A 141 -9.57 -0.32 2.79
N GLU A 142 -8.70 0.17 3.68
CA GLU A 142 -7.81 -0.67 4.50
C GLU A 142 -8.60 -1.58 5.45
N THR A 143 -9.69 -1.05 6.04
CA THR A 143 -10.59 -1.83 6.90
C THR A 143 -11.45 -2.83 6.13
N SER A 144 -11.91 -2.48 4.92
CA SER A 144 -12.69 -3.38 4.06
C SER A 144 -11.83 -4.57 3.56
N LYS A 145 -10.55 -4.33 3.28
CA LYS A 145 -9.56 -5.37 2.92
C LYS A 145 -9.27 -6.35 4.06
N SER A 146 -9.46 -5.92 5.32
CA SER A 146 -9.29 -6.78 6.50
C SER A 146 -10.50 -7.69 6.77
N GLN A 147 -11.70 -7.29 6.34
CA GLN A 147 -12.92 -8.08 6.50
C GLN A 147 -13.02 -9.25 5.50
N MET A 148 -12.52 -9.09 4.27
CA MET A 148 -12.42 -10.21 3.32
C MET A 148 -11.51 -11.34 3.80
N HIS A 149 -10.52 -11.04 4.66
CA HIS A 149 -9.63 -12.05 5.23
C HIS A 149 -10.29 -12.92 6.32
N ARG A 150 -11.46 -12.51 6.84
CA ARG A 150 -12.19 -13.22 7.92
C ARG A 150 -13.32 -14.11 7.39
N ALA A 151 -13.75 -13.92 6.13
CA ALA A 151 -14.81 -14.71 5.52
C ALA A 151 -14.33 -16.02 4.86
N SER A 152 -13.02 -16.26 4.77
CA SER A 152 -12.43 -17.44 4.13
C SER A 152 -11.91 -18.51 5.09
N THR A 153 -12.04 -18.32 6.41
CA THR A 153 -11.76 -19.41 7.38
C THR A 153 -13.05 -20.21 7.60
N PRO A 154 -13.12 -21.49 7.23
CA PRO A 154 -14.25 -22.33 7.62
C PRO A 154 -14.22 -22.46 9.14
N SER A 155 -15.33 -22.14 9.79
CA SER A 155 -15.57 -22.48 11.18
C SER A 155 -15.66 -24.00 11.27
N ILE A 156 -14.54 -24.66 11.55
CA ILE A 156 -14.54 -26.05 11.99
C ILE A 156 -15.14 -26.02 13.39
N ASN A 157 -16.44 -26.32 13.47
CA ASN A 157 -17.13 -26.56 14.72
C ASN A 157 -16.81 -28.00 15.13
N GLU A 158 -15.97 -28.18 16.15
CA GLU A 158 -15.80 -29.48 16.80
C GLU A 158 -16.84 -29.66 17.91
N SER A 159 -17.35 -30.90 17.98
CA SER A 159 -18.26 -31.53 18.97
C SER A 159 -19.75 -31.39 18.73
#